data_AF-S8DEG5-F1
#
_entry.id   AF-S8DEG5-F1
#
_cell.length_a   1.000
_cell.length_b   1.000
_cell.length_c   1.000
_cell.angle_alpha   90.00
_cell.angle_beta   90.00
_cell.angle_gamma   90.00
#
_symmetry.space_group_name_H-M   'P 1'
#
loop_
_entity.id
_entity.type
_entity.pdbx_description
1 polymer ?
#
loop_
_entity_poly.entity_id
_entity_poly.type
_entity_poly.pdbx_seq_one_letter_code
_entity_poly.pdbx_strand_id
1 'polypeptide(L)'
;APAAFVWRYSPYSFSSDYYTKILGAARENFTREISFPSKDQDVSLAKALLHVGTEDEAFLALNREIDKRYFLEEHGDVEGRRGGGEPASDGEKNVEGWLQELDSLAGEAEGELVSRDIGCHTGGEIIEAVNKVLFESRGFKRSTVPLDPKCSYLHSALRYGLASAIMLSVIYIEVCRRLRLTIVGSRVGEEFLIWPSTGNPE
;
A
#
# COMPACT_ATOMS: atom_id res chain seq x y z
N ALA A 1 -51.43 13.98 -1.55
CA ALA A 1 -50.57 12.99 -2.22
C ALA A 1 -49.13 13.30 -1.83
N PRO A 2 -48.32 12.33 -1.36
CA PRO A 2 -46.94 12.61 -1.00
C PRO A 2 -46.14 12.88 -2.29
N ALA A 3 -45.31 13.92 -2.27
CA ALA A 3 -44.40 14.24 -3.36
C ALA A 3 -43.39 13.11 -3.49
N ALA A 4 -43.44 12.39 -4.61
CA ALA A 4 -42.39 11.45 -4.97
C ALA A 4 -41.10 12.25 -5.19
N PHE A 5 -40.14 12.09 -4.28
CA PHE A 5 -38.78 12.57 -4.46
C PHE A 5 -38.14 11.71 -5.56
N VAL A 6 -38.25 12.18 -6.79
CA VAL A 6 -37.57 11.57 -7.93
C VAL A 6 -36.10 11.95 -7.79
N TRP A 7 -35.27 10.99 -7.38
CA TRP A 7 -33.83 11.08 -7.52
C TRP A 7 -33.50 11.22 -9.01
N ARG A 8 -33.41 12.46 -9.51
CA ARG A 8 -32.79 12.70 -10.81
C ARG A 8 -31.30 12.48 -10.62
N TYR A 9 -30.84 11.29 -10.99
CA TYR A 9 -29.43 11.07 -11.29
C TYR A 9 -29.02 12.11 -12.36
N SER A 10 -28.31 13.14 -11.92
CA SER A 10 -27.64 14.11 -12.78
C SER A 10 -26.53 13.38 -13.54
N PRO A 11 -26.29 13.67 -14.83
CA PRO A 11 -25.35 12.89 -15.63
C PRO A 11 -23.96 12.95 -15.01
N TYR A 12 -23.30 11.78 -14.98
CA TYR A 12 -21.96 11.55 -14.45
C TYR A 12 -20.98 12.67 -14.86
N SER A 13 -20.28 13.25 -13.87
CA SER A 13 -19.16 14.14 -14.14
C SER A 13 -17.97 13.32 -14.67
N PHE A 14 -17.13 13.92 -15.50
CA PHE A 14 -15.91 13.28 -16.05
C PHE A 14 -15.02 12.66 -14.94
N SER A 15 -15.00 13.29 -13.76
CA SER A 15 -14.29 12.80 -12.56
C SER A 15 -14.95 11.54 -11.96
N SER A 16 -16.28 11.46 -11.93
CA SER A 16 -17.01 10.28 -11.46
C SER A 16 -16.75 9.05 -12.33
N ASP A 17 -16.70 9.24 -13.64
CA ASP A 17 -16.39 8.16 -14.60
C ASP A 17 -14.94 7.69 -14.47
N TYR A 18 -14.02 8.60 -14.14
CA TYR A 18 -12.61 8.29 -13.89
C TYR A 18 -12.44 7.37 -12.68
N TYR A 19 -12.97 7.75 -11.51
CA TYR A 19 -12.84 6.92 -10.30
C TYR A 19 -13.56 5.58 -10.45
N THR A 20 -14.73 5.54 -11.10
CA THR A 20 -15.44 4.27 -11.36
C THR A 20 -14.60 3.31 -12.20
N LYS A 21 -13.86 3.82 -13.20
CA LYS A 21 -12.91 3.01 -13.98
C LYS A 21 -11.75 2.50 -13.13
N ILE A 22 -11.20 3.33 -12.24
CA ILE A 22 -10.12 2.91 -11.32
C ILE A 22 -10.61 1.80 -10.41
N LEU A 23 -11.79 1.92 -9.81
CA LEU A 23 -12.38 0.89 -8.95
C LEU A 23 -12.46 -0.46 -9.66
N GLY A 24 -13.03 -0.48 -10.87
CA GLY A 24 -13.13 -1.70 -11.67
C GLY A 24 -11.76 -2.30 -12.00
N ALA A 25 -10.82 -1.47 -12.46
CA ALA A 25 -9.48 -1.93 -12.84
C ALA A 25 -8.68 -2.44 -11.63
N ALA A 26 -8.72 -1.75 -10.50
CA ALA A 26 -8.03 -2.14 -9.28
C ALA A 26 -8.56 -3.49 -8.75
N ARG A 27 -9.89 -3.67 -8.72
CA ARG A 27 -10.53 -4.92 -8.32
C ARG A 27 -10.18 -6.08 -9.25
N GLU A 28 -10.19 -5.85 -10.57
CA GLU A 28 -9.81 -6.87 -11.55
C GLU A 28 -8.33 -7.26 -11.40
N ASN A 29 -7.44 -6.28 -11.26
CA ASN A 29 -6.02 -6.51 -11.09
C ASN A 29 -5.70 -7.24 -9.77
N PHE A 30 -6.35 -6.86 -8.67
CA PHE A 30 -6.27 -7.59 -7.40
C PHE A 30 -6.69 -9.05 -7.59
N THR A 31 -7.86 -9.27 -8.21
CA THR A 31 -8.40 -10.61 -8.46
C THR A 31 -7.41 -11.42 -9.29
N ARG A 32 -6.82 -10.84 -10.33
CA ARG A 32 -5.82 -11.48 -11.17
C ARG A 32 -4.55 -11.85 -10.40
N GLU A 33 -4.09 -11.00 -9.49
CA GLU A 33 -2.89 -11.25 -8.68
C GLU A 33 -3.08 -12.40 -7.69
N ILE A 34 -4.29 -12.54 -7.11
CA ILE A 34 -4.58 -13.62 -6.16
C ILE A 34 -5.11 -14.90 -6.81
N SER A 35 -5.58 -14.83 -8.06
CA SER A 35 -6.13 -15.98 -8.78
C SER A 35 -5.02 -16.69 -9.53
N PHE A 36 -4.94 -18.01 -9.33
CA PHE A 36 -4.03 -18.92 -10.03
C PHE A 36 -2.54 -18.73 -9.74
N PRO A 37 -2.07 -18.96 -8.50
CA PRO A 37 -0.69 -19.40 -8.35
C PRO A 37 -0.54 -20.72 -9.12
N SER A 38 0.23 -20.69 -10.21
CA SER A 38 0.81 -21.93 -10.73
C SER A 38 1.68 -22.54 -9.61
N LYS A 39 2.02 -23.83 -9.71
CA LYS A 39 2.85 -24.51 -8.69
C LYS A 39 4.18 -23.78 -8.38
N ASP A 40 4.60 -22.87 -9.25
CA ASP A 40 5.89 -22.19 -9.23
C ASP A 40 5.79 -20.65 -9.10
N GLN A 41 4.59 -20.05 -8.92
CA GLN A 41 4.43 -18.60 -8.82
C GLN A 41 3.75 -18.18 -7.52
N ASP A 42 4.53 -17.60 -6.61
CA ASP A 42 4.03 -16.99 -5.37
C ASP A 42 3.25 -15.70 -5.66
N VAL A 43 2.14 -15.52 -4.93
CA VAL A 43 1.36 -14.28 -4.92
C VAL A 43 2.26 -13.12 -4.47
N SER A 44 2.26 -12.01 -5.22
CA SER A 44 2.93 -10.79 -4.75
C SER A 44 2.04 -10.05 -3.76
N LEU A 45 2.33 -10.18 -2.47
CA LEU A 45 1.61 -9.48 -1.41
C LEU A 45 1.64 -7.97 -1.64
N ALA A 46 2.79 -7.45 -2.11
CA ALA A 46 2.94 -6.05 -2.45
C ALA A 46 1.91 -5.59 -3.51
N LYS A 47 1.79 -6.31 -4.64
CA LYS A 47 0.84 -5.95 -5.71
C LYS A 47 -0.60 -6.04 -5.23
N ALA A 48 -0.95 -7.11 -4.53
CA ALA A 48 -2.28 -7.30 -3.99
C ALA A 48 -2.67 -6.12 -3.07
N LEU A 49 -1.80 -5.72 -2.13
CA LEU A 49 -2.06 -4.61 -1.21
C LEU A 49 -2.09 -3.25 -1.90
N LEU A 50 -1.28 -3.03 -2.95
CA LEU A 50 -1.32 -1.79 -3.74
C LEU A 50 -2.62 -1.68 -4.53
N HIS A 51 -3.15 -2.77 -5.07
CA HIS A 51 -4.45 -2.76 -5.74
C HIS A 51 -5.59 -2.48 -4.75
N VAL A 52 -5.57 -3.07 -3.55
CA VAL A 52 -6.54 -2.74 -2.49
C VAL A 52 -6.47 -1.26 -2.13
N GLY A 53 -5.27 -0.72 -1.88
CA GLY A 53 -5.12 0.72 -1.58
C GLY A 53 -5.57 1.63 -2.73
N THR A 54 -5.32 1.23 -3.98
CA THR A 54 -5.77 1.99 -5.16
C THR A 54 -7.30 2.03 -5.25
N GLU A 55 -7.95 0.90 -4.98
CA GLU A 55 -9.42 0.81 -4.97
C GLU A 55 -10.02 1.67 -3.86
N ASP A 56 -9.53 1.53 -2.63
CA ASP A 56 -10.03 2.27 -1.48
C ASP A 56 -9.88 3.79 -1.65
N GLU A 57 -8.73 4.27 -2.12
CA GLU A 57 -8.52 5.70 -2.36
C GLU A 57 -9.42 6.25 -3.47
N ALA A 58 -9.62 5.49 -4.56
CA ALA A 58 -10.56 5.86 -5.61
C ALA A 58 -12.01 5.93 -5.09
N PHE A 59 -12.39 5.00 -4.20
CA PHE A 59 -13.70 4.99 -3.56
C PHE A 59 -13.89 6.22 -2.66
N LEU A 60 -12.89 6.52 -1.82
CA LEU A 60 -12.92 7.69 -0.94
C LEU A 60 -12.95 8.99 -1.73
N ALA A 61 -12.17 9.10 -2.80
CA ALA A 61 -12.15 10.28 -3.67
C ALA A 61 -13.49 10.49 -4.38
N LEU A 62 -14.11 9.41 -4.87
CA LEU A 62 -15.44 9.47 -5.45
C LEU A 62 -16.50 9.94 -4.44
N ASN A 63 -16.47 9.40 -3.22
CA ASN A 63 -17.40 9.82 -2.16
C ASN A 63 -17.19 11.29 -1.78
N ARG A 64 -15.94 11.75 -1.64
CA ARG A 64 -15.64 13.17 -1.40
C ARG A 64 -16.21 14.07 -2.50
N GLU A 65 -16.16 13.65 -3.76
CA GLU A 65 -16.73 14.40 -4.89
C GLU A 65 -18.27 14.41 -4.87
N ILE A 66 -18.89 13.29 -4.51
CA ILE A 66 -20.33 13.19 -4.32
C ILE A 66 -20.77 14.13 -3.18
N ASP A 67 -20.10 14.09 -2.03
CA ASP A 67 -20.39 14.93 -0.87
C ASP A 67 -20.23 16.42 -1.19
N LYS A 68 -19.16 16.80 -1.91
CA LYS A 68 -18.95 18.19 -2.38
C LYS A 68 -20.10 18.68 -3.26
N ARG A 69 -20.61 17.83 -4.16
CA ARG A 69 -21.74 18.17 -5.02
C ARG A 69 -23.02 18.38 -4.22
N TYR A 70 -23.34 17.47 -3.30
CA TYR A 70 -24.50 17.65 -2.43
C TYR A 70 -24.41 18.93 -1.60
N PHE A 71 -23.23 19.24 -1.06
CA PHE A 71 -23.03 20.49 -0.33
C PHE A 71 -23.33 21.74 -1.17
N LEU A 72 -22.88 21.76 -2.43
CA LEU A 72 -23.14 22.87 -3.36
C LEU A 72 -24.62 22.96 -3.77
N GLU A 73 -25.27 21.82 -3.98
CA GLU A 73 -26.70 21.74 -4.34
C GLU A 73 -27.62 22.16 -3.18
N GLU A 74 -27.26 21.84 -1.93
CA GLU A 74 -28.04 22.22 -0.74
C GLU A 74 -27.86 23.69 -0.33
N HIS A 75 -26.66 24.25 -0.51
CA HIS A 75 -26.33 25.58 0.02
C HIS A 75 -26.32 26.73 -0.98
N GLY A 76 -26.48 26.52 -2.29
CA GLY A 76 -26.65 27.58 -3.29
C GLY A 76 -25.67 28.75 -3.16
N ASP A 77 -24.51 28.65 -3.82
CA ASP A 77 -23.50 29.72 -4.02
C ASP A 77 -23.35 30.74 -2.86
N VAL A 78 -23.22 30.24 -1.63
CA VAL A 78 -22.76 31.08 -0.50
C VAL A 78 -21.24 31.04 -0.51
N GLU A 79 -20.65 31.95 -1.28
CA GLU A 79 -19.25 32.34 -1.11
C GLU A 79 -19.00 32.70 0.36
N GLY A 80 -18.30 31.83 1.10
CA GLY A 80 -17.84 32.21 2.43
C GLY A 80 -17.56 31.09 3.41
N ARG A 81 -16.55 30.26 3.16
CA ARG A 81 -15.53 29.95 4.19
C ARG A 81 -14.38 29.13 3.61
N ARG A 82 -13.16 29.64 3.82
CA ARG A 82 -11.86 29.02 3.56
C ARG A 82 -11.90 27.50 3.69
N GLY A 83 -11.94 26.81 2.55
CA GLY A 83 -11.51 25.42 2.49
C GLY A 83 -10.03 25.39 2.80
N GLY A 84 -9.66 24.78 3.93
CA GLY A 84 -8.28 24.35 4.12
C GLY A 84 -7.94 23.49 2.92
N GLY A 85 -7.07 23.99 2.04
CA GLY A 85 -6.60 23.24 0.90
C GLY A 85 -6.02 21.95 1.43
N GLU A 86 -6.71 20.84 1.18
CA GLU A 86 -6.11 19.53 1.30
C GLU A 86 -4.82 19.59 0.46
N PRO A 87 -3.68 19.12 1.00
CA PRO A 87 -2.44 19.16 0.26
C PRO A 87 -2.70 18.48 -1.08
N ALA A 88 -2.38 19.20 -2.16
CA ALA A 88 -2.45 18.71 -3.51
C ALA A 88 -1.92 17.28 -3.54
N SER A 89 -2.66 16.38 -4.21
CA SER A 89 -2.22 15.00 -4.47
C SER A 89 -0.91 15.07 -5.24
N ASP A 90 0.15 15.08 -4.45
CA ASP A 90 1.53 15.16 -4.84
C ASP A 90 1.80 13.87 -5.60
N GLY A 91 2.00 14.01 -6.92
CA GLY A 91 1.87 12.96 -7.94
C GLY A 91 1.92 11.55 -7.40
N GLU A 92 0.74 10.96 -7.15
CA GLU A 92 0.64 9.62 -6.59
C GLU A 92 1.37 8.64 -7.50
N LYS A 93 2.43 8.01 -6.98
CA LYS A 93 3.10 6.91 -7.66
C LYS A 93 2.04 5.85 -7.97
N ASN A 94 2.03 5.37 -9.21
CA ASN A 94 1.21 4.22 -9.58
C ASN A 94 1.75 2.94 -8.93
N VAL A 95 1.06 1.81 -9.10
CA VAL A 95 1.47 0.51 -8.53
C VAL A 95 2.93 0.19 -8.86
N GLU A 96 3.36 0.39 -10.11
CA GLU A 96 4.73 0.13 -10.55
C GLU A 96 5.75 1.02 -9.83
N GLY A 97 5.45 2.30 -9.63
CA GLY A 97 6.31 3.22 -8.89
C GLY A 97 6.49 2.83 -7.42
N TRP A 98 5.49 2.19 -6.81
CA TRP A 98 5.63 1.63 -5.45
C TRP A 98 6.41 0.32 -5.42
N LEU A 99 6.30 -0.51 -6.46
CA LEU A 99 7.14 -1.71 -6.59
C LEU A 99 8.61 -1.33 -6.76
N GLN A 100 8.89 -0.29 -7.54
CA GLN A 100 10.24 0.26 -7.69
C GLN A 100 10.78 0.83 -6.38
N GLU A 101 9.92 1.35 -5.49
CA GLU A 101 10.36 1.76 -4.15
C GLU A 101 10.83 0.54 -3.33
N LEU A 102 10.11 -0.59 -3.39
CA LEU A 102 10.57 -1.83 -2.76
C LEU A 102 11.87 -2.35 -3.38
N ASP A 103 12.03 -2.23 -4.70
CA ASP A 103 13.26 -2.58 -5.40
C ASP A 103 14.42 -1.66 -4.98
N SER A 104 14.17 -0.36 -4.76
CA SER A 104 15.15 0.59 -4.23
C SER A 104 15.59 0.21 -2.82
N LEU A 105 14.66 -0.16 -1.94
CA LEU A 105 14.98 -0.62 -0.59
C LEU A 105 15.83 -1.89 -0.61
N ALA A 106 15.51 -2.83 -1.51
CA ALA A 106 16.32 -4.03 -1.71
C ALA A 106 17.71 -3.68 -2.25
N GLY A 107 17.83 -2.78 -3.22
CA GLY A 107 19.11 -2.33 -3.77
C GLY A 107 19.99 -1.62 -2.75
N GLU A 108 19.40 -0.82 -1.85
CA GLU A 108 20.12 -0.22 -0.71
C GLU A 108 20.65 -1.30 0.24
N ALA A 109 19.85 -2.31 0.55
CA ALA A 109 20.27 -3.41 1.41
C ALA A 109 21.34 -4.28 0.74
N GLU A 110 21.26 -4.50 -0.56
CA GLU A 110 22.30 -5.15 -1.35
C GLU A 110 23.60 -4.33 -1.34
N GLY A 111 23.52 -3.01 -1.46
CA GLY A 111 24.68 -2.12 -1.34
C GLY A 111 25.38 -2.22 0.03
N GLU A 112 24.60 -2.35 1.11
CA GLU A 112 25.13 -2.62 2.45
C GLU A 112 25.83 -3.98 2.55
N LEU A 113 25.31 -5.01 1.88
CA LEU A 113 25.94 -6.34 1.81
C LEU A 113 27.26 -6.33 1.02
N VAL A 114 27.27 -5.70 -0.16
CA VAL A 114 28.46 -5.60 -1.02
C VAL A 114 29.57 -4.79 -0.36
N SER A 115 29.22 -3.78 0.45
CA SER A 115 30.20 -3.01 1.22
C SER A 115 30.97 -3.84 2.27
N ARG A 116 30.46 -5.04 2.61
CA ARG A 116 31.04 -5.97 3.61
C ARG A 116 31.84 -7.13 2.98
N ASP A 117 31.57 -7.47 1.71
CA ASP A 117 32.26 -8.38 0.76
C ASP A 117 32.53 -9.87 1.15
N ILE A 118 32.79 -10.70 0.12
CA ILE A 118 33.03 -12.16 0.01
C ILE A 118 31.80 -13.03 -0.33
N GLY A 119 31.17 -12.77 -1.46
CA GLY A 119 30.66 -13.78 -2.42
C GLY A 119 29.51 -14.74 -2.04
N CYS A 120 29.17 -14.91 -0.76
CA CYS A 120 28.11 -15.79 -0.28
C CYS A 120 27.49 -15.20 1.00
N HIS A 121 26.51 -14.31 0.85
CA HIS A 121 25.85 -13.75 2.02
C HIS A 121 25.05 -14.81 2.77
N THR A 122 25.34 -14.98 4.06
CA THR A 122 24.54 -15.86 4.92
C THR A 122 23.18 -15.19 5.15
N GLY A 123 22.10 -15.96 5.30
CA GLY A 123 20.76 -15.41 5.55
C GLY A 123 20.69 -14.42 6.72
N GLY A 124 21.57 -14.57 7.72
CA GLY A 124 21.73 -13.61 8.82
C GLY A 124 22.28 -12.24 8.39
N GLU A 125 23.21 -12.19 7.44
CA GLU A 125 23.77 -10.92 6.94
C GLU A 125 22.73 -10.14 6.14
N ILE A 126 21.91 -10.84 5.35
CA ILE A 126 20.79 -10.25 4.62
C ILE A 126 19.80 -9.62 5.61
N ILE A 127 19.43 -10.33 6.68
CA ILE A 127 18.57 -9.81 7.75
C ILE A 127 19.16 -8.54 8.37
N GLU A 128 20.45 -8.55 8.68
CA GLU A 128 21.12 -7.40 9.30
C GLU A 128 21.13 -6.19 8.38
N ALA A 129 21.46 -6.38 7.10
CA ALA A 129 21.45 -5.32 6.09
C ALA A 129 20.04 -4.74 5.90
N VAL A 130 19.01 -5.59 5.81
CA VAL A 130 17.62 -5.15 5.71
C VAL A 130 17.17 -4.39 6.96
N ASN A 131 17.53 -4.86 8.16
CA ASN A 131 17.24 -4.15 9.41
C ASN A 131 17.86 -2.74 9.42
N LYS A 132 19.13 -2.63 9.03
CA LYS A 132 19.84 -1.36 8.94
C LYS A 132 19.14 -0.42 7.96
N VAL A 133 18.84 -0.88 6.74
CA VAL A 133 18.20 -0.02 5.72
C VAL A 133 16.80 0.40 6.15
N LEU A 134 15.95 -0.54 6.55
CA LEU A 134 14.56 -0.21 6.88
C LEU A 134 14.47 0.66 8.15
N PHE A 135 15.15 0.27 9.24
CA PHE A 135 14.93 0.90 10.54
C PHE A 135 15.91 2.02 10.88
N GLU A 136 17.17 1.91 10.44
CA GLU A 136 18.20 2.90 10.77
C GLU A 136 18.32 3.98 9.68
N SER A 137 18.47 3.57 8.42
CA SER A 137 18.69 4.49 7.30
C SER A 137 17.40 5.18 6.84
N ARG A 138 16.35 4.39 6.55
CA ARG A 138 15.04 4.90 6.09
C ARG A 138 14.09 5.24 7.24
N GLY A 139 14.41 4.82 8.46
CA GLY A 139 13.70 5.24 9.67
C GLY A 139 12.27 4.71 9.80
N PHE A 140 11.96 3.55 9.21
CA PHE A 140 10.65 2.92 9.34
C PHE A 140 10.31 2.67 10.81
N LYS A 141 9.09 2.98 11.22
CA LYS A 141 8.62 2.86 12.60
C LYS A 141 7.23 2.26 12.65
N ARG A 142 6.99 1.49 13.70
CA ARG A 142 5.65 1.00 14.03
C ARG A 142 4.82 2.16 14.57
N SER A 143 3.61 2.32 14.05
CA SER A 143 2.65 3.25 14.64
C SER A 143 2.25 2.80 16.05
N THR A 144 2.29 3.74 16.99
CA THR A 144 1.81 3.55 18.36
C THR A 144 0.31 3.78 18.49
N VAL A 145 -0.33 4.33 17.45
CA VAL A 145 -1.77 4.54 17.39
C VAL A 145 -2.41 3.25 16.89
N PRO A 146 -3.22 2.56 17.72
CA PRO A 146 -3.95 1.38 17.26
C PRO A 146 -4.89 1.78 16.12
N LEU A 147 -4.89 1.01 15.03
CA LEU A 147 -5.86 1.12 13.95
C LEU A 147 -5.84 2.45 13.17
N ASP A 148 -4.70 3.15 13.10
CA ASP A 148 -4.57 4.27 12.15
C ASP A 148 -4.72 3.73 10.71
N PRO A 149 -5.79 4.09 9.97
CA PRO A 149 -6.03 3.58 8.63
C PRO A 149 -4.89 3.91 7.67
N LYS A 150 -4.25 5.07 7.85
CA LYS A 150 -3.13 5.50 6.99
C LYS A 150 -1.91 4.61 7.16
N CYS A 151 -1.72 4.05 8.34
CA CYS A 151 -0.64 3.10 8.63
C CYS A 151 -0.92 1.68 8.12
N SER A 152 -2.10 1.44 7.53
CA SER A 152 -2.56 0.13 7.08
C SER A 152 -2.47 -0.05 5.55
N TYR A 153 -2.04 0.98 4.82
CA TYR A 153 -1.82 0.91 3.37
C TYR A 153 -0.33 0.85 3.04
N LEU A 154 0.04 -0.02 2.10
CA LEU A 154 1.45 -0.21 1.71
C LEU A 154 2.07 1.06 1.13
N HIS A 155 1.35 1.76 0.24
CA HIS A 155 1.84 3.00 -0.37
C HIS A 155 2.11 4.09 0.68
N SER A 156 1.24 4.21 1.70
CA SER A 156 1.41 5.17 2.79
C SER A 156 2.58 4.77 3.70
N ALA A 157 2.72 3.49 4.01
CA ALA A 157 3.84 2.97 4.77
C ALA A 157 5.20 3.25 4.09
N LEU A 158 5.29 2.98 2.78
CA LEU A 158 6.50 3.25 1.99
C LEU A 158 6.79 4.75 1.87
N ARG A 159 5.75 5.59 1.79
CA ARG A 159 5.90 7.04 1.67
C ARG A 159 6.39 7.70 2.96
N TYR A 160 5.78 7.34 4.09
CA TYR A 160 5.97 8.05 5.36
C TYR A 160 6.89 7.33 6.33
N GLY A 161 7.26 6.08 6.06
CA GLY A 161 8.03 5.25 6.98
C GLY A 161 7.26 4.92 8.27
N LEU A 162 5.94 5.07 8.30
CA LEU A 162 5.10 4.77 9.47
C LEU A 162 4.05 3.74 9.09
N ALA A 163 4.01 2.61 9.79
CA ALA A 163 3.11 1.52 9.42
C ALA A 163 2.66 0.67 10.62
N SER A 164 1.61 -0.13 10.41
CA SER A 164 1.21 -1.18 11.34
C SER A 164 2.27 -2.29 11.41
N ALA A 165 2.23 -3.12 12.45
CA ALA A 165 3.15 -4.27 12.57
C ALA A 165 3.04 -5.20 11.36
N ILE A 166 1.82 -5.52 10.94
CA ILE A 166 1.56 -6.36 9.77
C ILE A 166 2.17 -5.74 8.52
N MET A 167 1.99 -4.43 8.31
CA MET A 167 2.49 -3.77 7.12
C MET A 167 4.03 -3.69 7.10
N LEU A 168 4.67 -3.43 8.24
CA LEU A 168 6.13 -3.52 8.36
C LEU A 168 6.63 -4.93 8.04
N SER A 169 5.95 -5.97 8.56
CA SER A 169 6.29 -7.36 8.26
C SER A 169 6.16 -7.68 6.78
N VAL A 170 5.12 -7.19 6.10
CA VAL A 170 4.97 -7.37 4.65
C VAL A 170 6.10 -6.68 3.89
N ILE A 171 6.44 -5.44 4.21
CA ILE A 171 7.57 -4.72 3.59
C ILE A 171 8.86 -5.53 3.79
N TYR A 172 9.09 -6.03 5.00
CA TYR A 172 10.25 -6.84 5.31
C TYR A 172 10.34 -8.11 4.46
N ILE A 173 9.25 -8.88 4.39
CA ILE A 173 9.16 -10.10 3.58
C ILE A 173 9.40 -9.77 2.10
N GLU A 174 8.80 -8.71 1.59
CA GLU A 174 8.90 -8.31 0.19
C GLU A 174 10.30 -7.83 -0.20
N VAL A 175 11.01 -7.13 0.70
CA VAL A 175 12.41 -6.73 0.50
C VAL A 175 13.33 -7.94 0.57
N CYS A 176 13.19 -8.81 1.57
CA CYS A 176 14.00 -10.03 1.66
C CYS A 176 13.80 -10.96 0.45
N ARG A 177 12.56 -11.10 -0.04
CA ARG A 177 12.25 -11.91 -1.23
C ARG A 177 12.97 -11.39 -2.48
N ARG A 178 13.10 -10.08 -2.64
CA ARG A 178 13.89 -9.45 -3.72
C ARG A 178 15.37 -9.77 -3.61
N LEU A 179 15.88 -9.94 -2.38
CA LEU A 179 17.24 -10.40 -2.09
C LEU A 179 17.37 -11.94 -2.11
N ARG A 180 16.37 -12.65 -2.65
CA ARG A 180 16.32 -14.12 -2.73
C ARG A 180 16.35 -14.84 -1.37
N LEU A 181 16.00 -14.14 -0.29
CA LEU A 181 15.79 -14.72 1.02
C LEU A 181 14.30 -14.93 1.27
N THR A 182 13.86 -16.19 1.29
CA THR A 182 12.48 -16.53 1.61
C THR A 182 12.24 -16.34 3.10
N ILE A 183 11.41 -15.36 3.46
CA ILE A 183 10.90 -15.14 4.80
C ILE A 183 9.44 -15.57 4.84
N VAL A 184 9.07 -16.33 5.85
CA VAL A 184 7.68 -16.68 6.16
C VAL A 184 7.22 -15.91 7.38
N GLY A 185 5.91 -15.77 7.55
CA GLY A 185 5.35 -15.12 8.73
C GLY A 185 4.02 -15.71 9.18
N SER A 186 3.71 -15.50 10.45
CA SER A 186 2.45 -15.94 11.06
C SER A 186 1.99 -14.95 12.14
N ARG A 187 0.66 -14.79 12.24
CA ARG A 187 0.04 -13.99 13.31
C ARG A 187 0.04 -14.79 14.61
N VAL A 188 0.57 -14.19 15.68
CA VAL A 188 0.58 -14.73 17.03
C VAL A 188 0.01 -13.67 17.98
N GLY A 189 -1.24 -13.87 18.42
CA GLY A 189 -1.96 -12.84 19.19
C GLY A 189 -2.06 -11.54 18.39
N GLU A 190 -1.65 -10.42 18.97
CA GLU A 190 -1.60 -9.10 18.31
C GLU A 190 -0.26 -8.80 17.61
N GLU A 191 0.62 -9.79 17.54
CA GLU A 191 1.92 -9.69 16.88
C GLU A 191 1.95 -10.49 15.56
N PHE A 192 2.88 -10.12 14.70
CA PHE A 192 3.16 -10.84 13.46
C PHE A 192 4.64 -11.19 13.45
N LEU A 193 4.93 -12.48 13.60
CA LEU A 193 6.30 -12.99 13.63
C LEU A 193 6.72 -13.35 12.22
N ILE A 194 7.98 -13.09 11.91
CA ILE A 194 8.60 -13.44 10.63
C ILE A 194 9.93 -14.15 10.86
N TRP A 195 10.26 -15.13 10.04
CA TRP A 195 11.52 -15.87 10.12
C TRP A 195 11.94 -16.42 8.75
N PRO A 196 13.24 -16.65 8.50
CA PRO A 196 13.70 -17.33 7.30
C PRO A 196 13.10 -18.72 7.17
N SER A 197 12.66 -19.07 5.97
CA SER A 197 12.35 -20.44 5.62
C SER A 197 13.65 -21.24 5.63
N THR A 198 13.96 -21.92 6.73
CA THR A 198 14.99 -22.94 6.75
C THR A 198 14.46 -24.11 5.93
N GLY A 199 15.02 -24.30 4.72
CA GLY A 199 14.79 -25.55 4.01
C GLY A 199 15.23 -26.67 4.93
N ASN A 200 14.31 -27.54 5.35
CA ASN A 200 14.73 -28.82 5.92
C ASN A 200 15.64 -29.48 4.86
N PRO A 201 16.86 -29.92 5.21
CA PRO A 201 17.52 -30.91 4.39
C PRO A 201 16.62 -32.15 4.44
N GLU A 202 15.97 -32.47 3.32
CA GLU A 202 15.43 -33.83 3.12
C GLU A 202 16.55 -34.87 3.17
#